data_AF-A0A9P6P7N0-F1
#
_entry.id   AF-A0A9P6P7N0-F1
#
_cell.length_a   1.000
_cell.length_b   1.000
_cell.length_c   1.000
_cell.angle_alpha   90.00
_cell.angle_beta   90.00
_cell.angle_gamma   90.00
#
_symmetry.space_group_name_H-M   'P 1'
#
loop_
_entity.id
_entity.type
_entity.pdbx_description
1 polymer ?
#
loop_
_entity_poly.entity_id
_entity_poly.type
_entity_poly.pdbx_seq_one_letter_code
_entity_poly.pdbx_strand_id
1 'polypeptide(L)'
;MLCRQPIDFEAAFCEACEQLRQRETGNDKWSHPAIYWAAVTVGHFDMRNATWGGIKARWTAVLQAELGKREWPEIPPRRDALPAPGKSSVPQEEAQRRIAEIQKMLAKKLTTPLQAVAA
;
A
#
# COMPACT_ATOMS: atom_id res chain seq x y z
N MET A 1 35.15 -16.42 7.74
CA MET A 1 34.29 -15.41 8.40
C MET A 1 34.05 -14.30 7.39
N LEU A 2 32.87 -14.21 6.76
CA LEU A 2 32.57 -13.08 5.89
C LEU A 2 32.18 -11.89 6.76
N CYS A 3 33.03 -10.87 6.75
CA CYS A 3 32.85 -9.60 7.44
C CYS A 3 31.56 -8.93 6.94
N ARG A 4 30.48 -9.00 7.73
CA ARG A 4 29.30 -8.16 7.50
C ARG A 4 29.75 -6.71 7.64
N GLN A 5 29.69 -5.93 6.57
CA GLN A 5 29.98 -4.51 6.67
C GLN A 5 29.05 -3.89 7.72
N PRO A 6 29.57 -3.04 8.62
CA PRO A 6 28.73 -2.35 9.58
C PRO A 6 27.73 -1.52 8.80
N ILE A 7 26.45 -1.69 9.13
CA ILE A 7 25.37 -0.97 8.46
C ILE A 7 25.44 0.47 8.92
N ASP A 8 25.65 1.38 7.97
CA ASP A 8 25.54 2.80 8.22
C ASP A 8 24.06 3.20 8.21
N PHE A 9 23.52 3.41 9.41
CA PHE A 9 22.13 3.78 9.60
C PHE A 9 21.81 5.17 9.05
N GLU A 10 22.78 6.09 9.06
CA GLU A 10 22.60 7.45 8.56
C GLU A 10 22.54 7.44 7.04
N ALA A 11 23.47 6.72 6.39
CA ALA A 11 23.45 6.51 4.96
C ALA A 11 22.14 5.84 4.50
N ALA A 12 21.68 4.80 5.21
CA ALA A 12 20.42 4.13 4.91
C ALA A 12 19.20 5.05 5.08
N PHE A 13 19.23 5.98 6.04
CA PHE A 13 18.18 7.00 6.20
C PHE A 13 18.17 7.99 5.03
N CYS A 14 19.34 8.49 4.63
CA CYS A 14 19.49 9.38 3.49
C CYS A 14 19.01 8.74 2.19
N GLU A 15 19.41 7.48 1.94
CA GLU A 15 18.91 6.67 0.83
C GLU A 15 17.39 6.56 0.89
N ALA A 16 16.82 6.22 2.04
CA ALA A 16 15.38 6.08 2.17
C ALA A 16 14.62 7.38 1.83
N CYS A 17 15.13 8.52 2.27
CA CYS A 17 14.58 9.84 1.93
C CYS A 17 14.65 10.14 0.43
N GLU A 18 15.76 9.79 -0.23
CA GLU A 18 15.91 9.94 -1.68
C GLU A 18 14.96 9.02 -2.44
N GLN A 19 14.92 7.74 -2.07
CA GLN A 19 14.11 6.75 -2.77
C GLN A 19 12.61 6.95 -2.55
N LEU A 20 12.18 7.50 -1.42
CA LEU A 20 10.80 7.94 -1.26
C LEU A 20 10.42 9.07 -2.23
N ARG A 21 11.35 9.98 -2.55
CA ARG A 21 11.13 11.01 -3.57
C ARG A 21 11.13 10.42 -4.98
N GLN A 22 12.07 9.53 -5.30
CA GLN A 22 12.11 8.85 -6.60
C GLN A 22 10.90 7.93 -6.82
N ARG A 23 10.31 7.45 -5.73
CA ARG A 23 9.05 6.71 -5.78
C ARG A 23 7.89 7.59 -6.21
N GLU A 24 7.95 8.91 -6.09
CA GLU A 24 6.93 9.80 -6.66
C GLU A 24 6.87 9.73 -8.19
N THR A 25 8.01 9.44 -8.83
CA THR A 25 8.14 9.31 -10.28
C THR A 25 8.22 7.86 -10.76
N GLY A 26 8.18 6.89 -9.84
CA GLY A 26 8.20 5.44 -10.14
C GLY A 26 9.58 4.88 -10.50
N ASN A 27 10.67 5.56 -10.12
CA ASN A 27 12.05 5.13 -10.41
C ASN A 27 12.82 4.77 -9.12
N ASP A 28 12.13 4.31 -8.08
CA ASP A 28 12.76 3.94 -6.82
C ASP A 28 13.62 2.67 -6.93
N LYS A 29 14.84 2.72 -6.39
CA LYS A 29 15.81 1.62 -6.42
C LYS A 29 16.39 1.37 -5.04
N TRP A 30 15.82 0.43 -4.31
CA TRP A 30 16.25 0.17 -2.94
C TRP A 30 17.48 -0.73 -2.92
N SER A 31 18.54 -0.32 -2.21
CA SER A 31 19.74 -1.15 -2.02
C SER A 31 19.44 -2.41 -1.22
N HIS A 32 18.48 -2.32 -0.30
CA HIS A 32 18.00 -3.46 0.48
C HIS A 32 16.52 -3.31 0.83
N PRO A 33 15.70 -4.37 0.74
CA PRO A 33 14.25 -4.29 1.01
C PRO A 33 13.93 -3.88 2.45
N ALA A 34 14.77 -4.24 3.43
CA ALA A 34 14.63 -3.78 4.81
C ALA A 34 14.59 -2.25 4.95
N ILE A 35 15.28 -1.50 4.09
CA ILE A 35 15.30 -0.03 4.13
C ILE A 35 13.92 0.50 3.74
N TYR A 36 13.31 -0.08 2.71
CA TYR A 36 11.95 0.25 2.29
C TYR A 36 10.93 -0.03 3.40
N TRP A 37 10.95 -1.24 3.96
CA TRP A 37 9.99 -1.62 5.01
C TRP A 37 10.20 -0.85 6.32
N ALA A 38 11.43 -0.46 6.62
CA ALA A 38 11.72 0.46 7.72
C ALA A 38 11.12 1.85 7.45
N ALA A 39 11.30 2.39 6.24
CA ALA A 39 10.75 3.69 5.85
C ALA A 39 9.20 3.70 5.86
N VAL A 40 8.55 2.60 5.44
CA VAL A 40 7.09 2.43 5.54
C VAL A 40 6.63 2.39 6.99
N THR A 41 7.38 1.70 7.86
CA THR A 41 7.08 1.58 9.29
C THR A 41 7.23 2.91 10.02
N VAL A 42 8.24 3.69 9.67
CA VAL A 42 8.44 5.05 10.20
C VAL A 42 7.35 5.99 9.65
N GLY A 43 7.05 5.88 8.36
CA GLY A 43 6.00 6.63 7.69
C GLY A 43 6.55 7.75 6.81
N HIS A 44 5.92 7.95 5.65
CA HIS A 44 6.39 8.92 4.65
C HIS A 44 6.44 10.36 5.17
N PHE A 45 5.48 10.76 6.02
CA PHE A 45 5.46 12.10 6.62
C PHE A 45 6.68 12.36 7.50
N ASP A 46 7.01 11.41 8.39
CA ASP A 46 8.17 11.53 9.27
C ASP A 46 9.47 11.52 8.48
N MET A 47 9.61 10.64 7.49
CA MET A 47 10.80 10.59 6.63
C MET A 47 11.02 11.89 5.86
N ARG A 48 9.96 12.62 5.50
CA ARG A 48 10.07 13.89 4.75
C ARG A 48 10.35 15.10 5.64
N ASN A 49 9.90 15.09 6.89
CA ASN A 49 9.99 16.24 7.80
C ASN A 49 11.07 16.11 8.87
N ALA A 50 11.50 14.89 9.19
CA ALA A 50 12.48 14.68 10.25
C ALA A 50 13.91 14.91 9.77
N THR A 51 14.71 15.48 10.66
CA THR A 51 16.17 15.52 10.51
C THR A 51 16.78 14.28 11.18
N TRP A 52 18.01 13.93 10.78
CA TRP A 52 18.72 12.79 11.36
C TRP A 52 18.75 12.83 12.89
N GLY A 53 19.06 13.98 13.49
CA GLY A 53 19.15 14.13 14.94
C GLY A 53 17.86 13.76 15.69
N GLY A 54 16.69 14.07 15.11
CA GLY A 54 15.39 13.77 15.73
C GLY A 54 14.93 12.33 15.54
N ILE A 55 15.25 11.72 14.38
CA ILE A 55 14.73 10.40 14.02
C ILE A 55 15.71 9.25 14.27
N LYS A 56 16.99 9.55 14.50
CA LYS A 56 18.07 8.55 14.65
C LYS A 56 17.67 7.37 15.52
N ALA A 57 17.19 7.61 16.74
CA ALA A 57 16.86 6.54 17.67
C ALA A 57 15.69 5.65 17.18
N ARG A 58 14.66 6.25 16.58
CA ARG A 58 13.52 5.52 16.03
C ARG A 58 13.93 4.76 14.77
N TRP A 59 14.67 5.41 13.88
CA TRP A 59 15.15 4.83 12.63
C TRP A 59 16.06 3.64 12.88
N THR A 60 17.06 3.77 13.77
CA THR A 60 17.99 2.67 14.07
C THR A 60 17.25 1.47 14.66
N ALA A 61 16.31 1.69 15.59
CA ALA A 61 15.52 0.62 16.19
C ALA A 61 14.66 -0.11 15.15
N VAL A 62 13.96 0.65 14.29
CA VAL A 62 13.11 0.08 13.24
C VAL A 62 13.95 -0.67 12.20
N LEU A 63 15.05 -0.08 11.71
CA LEU A 63 15.89 -0.72 10.71
C LEU A 63 16.54 -2.00 11.27
N GLN A 64 16.98 -1.99 12.53
CA GLN A 64 17.50 -3.19 13.18
C GLN A 64 16.44 -4.28 13.32
N ALA A 65 15.23 -3.92 13.75
CA ALA A 65 14.12 -4.86 13.84
C ALA A 65 13.81 -5.46 12.46
N GLU A 66 13.80 -4.63 11.42
CA GLU A 66 13.51 -5.05 10.05
C GLU A 66 14.61 -5.98 9.53
N LEU A 67 15.88 -5.65 9.75
CA LEU A 67 17.04 -6.49 9.44
C LEU A 67 17.03 -7.83 10.21
N GLY A 68 16.46 -7.84 11.41
CA GLY A 68 16.30 -9.02 12.25
C GLY A 68 15.29 -10.03 11.69
N LYS A 69 14.30 -9.59 10.91
CA LYS A 69 13.28 -10.46 10.30
C LYS A 69 13.86 -11.43 9.28
N ARG A 70 14.97 -11.07 8.63
CA ARG A 70 15.67 -11.85 7.56
C ARG A 70 14.85 -12.22 6.33
N GLU A 71 13.54 -11.97 6.34
CA GLU A 71 12.62 -12.15 5.23
C GLU A 71 11.85 -10.86 5.01
N TRP A 72 11.80 -10.40 3.76
CA TRP A 72 11.05 -9.23 3.36
C TRP A 72 10.16 -9.57 2.17
N PRO A 73 8.90 -9.15 2.19
CA PRO A 73 8.08 -9.20 0.99
C PRO A 73 8.70 -8.32 -0.10
N GLU A 74 8.41 -8.67 -1.36
CA GLU A 74 8.79 -7.85 -2.51
C GLU A 74 8.21 -6.44 -2.37
N ILE A 75 9.00 -5.44 -2.74
CA ILE A 75 8.60 -4.04 -2.66
C ILE A 75 7.50 -3.81 -3.70
N PRO A 76 6.28 -3.45 -3.29
CA PRO A 76 5.19 -3.30 -4.22
C PRO A 76 5.44 -2.11 -5.16
N PRO A 77 5.17 -2.27 -6.48
CA PRO A 77 5.26 -1.16 -7.41
C PRO A 77 4.28 -0.05 -7.00
N ARG A 78 4.63 1.21 -7.26
CA ARG A 78 3.73 2.32 -7.00
C ARG A 78 2.43 2.11 -7.79
N ARG A 79 1.31 2.03 -7.07
CA ARG A 79 -0.02 2.17 -7.65
C ARG A 79 -0.43 3.61 -7.42
N ASP A 80 -0.80 4.31 -8.49
CA ASP A 80 -1.43 5.61 -8.36
C ASP A 80 -2.62 5.49 -7.42
N ALA A 81 -2.73 6.42 -6.48
CA ALA A 81 -3.84 6.43 -5.55
C ALA A 81 -5.14 6.48 -6.36
N LEU A 82 -6.05 5.53 -6.10
CA LEU A 82 -7.40 5.60 -6.65
C LEU A 82 -7.97 6.99 -6.33
N PRO A 83 -8.72 7.60 -7.26
CA PRO A 83 -9.31 8.90 -7.02
C PRO A 83 -10.09 8.87 -5.70
N ALA A 84 -9.97 9.96 -4.93
CA ALA A 84 -10.56 10.05 -3.59
C ALA A 84 -12.02 9.54 -3.60
N PRO A 85 -12.43 8.76 -2.57
CA PRO A 85 -13.78 8.23 -2.48
C PRO A 85 -14.78 9.39 -2.53
N GLY A 86 -15.60 9.41 -3.58
CA GLY A 86 -16.49 10.53 -3.92
C GLY A 86 -16.53 10.88 -5.41
N LYS A 87 -15.52 10.49 -6.19
CA LYS A 87 -15.53 10.63 -7.68
C LYS A 87 -16.09 9.43 -8.44
N SER A 88 -16.63 8.46 -7.72
CA SER A 88 -17.39 7.32 -8.25
C SER A 88 -18.86 7.40 -7.83
N SER A 89 -19.40 8.62 -7.69
CA SER A 89 -20.85 8.78 -7.58
C SER A 89 -21.44 8.70 -8.98
N VAL A 90 -22.05 7.56 -9.29
CA VAL A 90 -22.99 7.47 -10.41
C VAL A 90 -24.07 8.55 -10.15
N PRO A 91 -24.46 9.37 -11.14
CA PRO A 91 -25.53 10.35 -10.95
C PRO A 91 -26.78 9.66 -10.39
N GLN A 92 -27.49 10.34 -9.48
CA GLN A 92 -28.63 9.79 -8.74
C GLN A 92 -29.67 9.10 -9.65
N GLU A 93 -29.87 9.67 -10.84
CA GLU A 93 -30.79 9.13 -11.84
C GLU A 93 -30.37 7.74 -12.35
N GLU A 94 -29.08 7.54 -12.60
CA GLU A 94 -28.55 6.26 -13.07
C GLU A 94 -28.50 5.23 -11.93
N ALA A 95 -28.26 5.67 -10.68
CA ALA A 95 -28.40 4.82 -9.50
C ALA A 95 -29.84 4.29 -9.35
N GLN A 96 -30.85 5.16 -9.53
CA GLN A 96 -32.27 4.75 -9.49
C GLN A 96 -32.64 3.78 -10.61
N ARG A 97 -32.14 3.99 -11.83
CA ARG A 97 -32.35 3.06 -12.96
C ARG A 97 -31.80 1.68 -12.65
N ARG A 98 -30.56 1.59 -12.12
CA ARG A 98 -29.94 0.32 -11.75
C ARG A 98 -30.70 -0.40 -10.64
N ILE A 99 -31.18 0.32 -9.63
CA ILE A 99 -31.99 -0.26 -8.54
C ILE A 99 -33.33 -0.78 -9.08
N ALA A 100 -34.01 -0.03 -9.95
CA ALA A 100 -35.27 -0.45 -10.56
C ALA A 100 -35.12 -1.69 -11.45
N GLU A 101 -34.00 -1.81 -12.16
CA GLU A 101 -33.68 -3.00 -12.96
C GLU A 101 -33.46 -4.23 -12.07
N ILE A 102 -32.70 -4.08 -10.97
CA ILE A 102 -32.47 -5.14 -9.99
C ILE A 102 -33.79 -5.59 -9.36
N GLN A 103 -34.69 -4.67 -9.00
CA GLN A 103 -36.02 -4.99 -8.48
C GLN A 103 -36.87 -5.78 -9.48
N LYS A 104 -36.85 -5.43 -10.77
CA LYS A 104 -37.54 -6.17 -11.82
C LYS A 104 -36.99 -7.58 -11.99
N MET A 105 -35.66 -7.75 -11.94
CA MET A 105 -35.02 -9.06 -11.99
C MET A 105 -35.38 -9.94 -10.78
N LEU A 106 -35.40 -9.36 -9.57
CA LEU A 106 -35.82 -10.04 -8.35
C LEU A 106 -37.28 -10.47 -8.41
N ALA A 107 -38.18 -9.58 -8.81
CA ALA A 107 -39.61 -9.90 -8.97
C ALA A 107 -39.81 -11.04 -9.98
N LYS A 108 -39.11 -11.00 -11.12
CA LYS A 108 -39.15 -12.07 -12.13
C LYS A 108 -38.65 -13.42 -11.58
N LYS A 109 -37.58 -13.42 -10.77
CA LYS A 109 -37.09 -14.64 -10.11
C LYS A 109 -38.08 -15.19 -9.08
N LEU A 110 -38.77 -14.33 -8.34
CA LEU A 110 -39.76 -14.74 -7.33
C LEU A 110 -41.07 -15.26 -7.95
N THR A 111 -41.38 -14.86 -9.19
CA THR A 111 -42.60 -15.27 -9.90
C THR A 111 -42.35 -16.41 -10.90
N THR A 112 -41.12 -16.91 -11.00
CA THR A 112 -40.84 -18.11 -11.80
C THR A 112 -41.19 -19.33 -10.95
N PRO A 113 -42.25 -20.11 -11.27
CA PRO A 113 -42.53 -21.34 -10.55
C PRO A 113 -41.33 -22.27 -10.71
N LEU A 114 -40.89 -22.84 -9.58
CA LEU A 114 -39.89 -23.90 -9.48
C LEU A 114 -40.32 -25.03 -10.42
N GLN A 115 -39.81 -25.06 -11.66
CA GLN A 115 -40.00 -26.20 -12.53
C GLN A 115 -39.21 -27.36 -11.94
N ALA A 116 -39.97 -28.23 -11.27
CA ALA A 116 -39.83 -29.67 -11.09
C ALA A 116 -38.42 -30.23 -11.33
N VAL A 117 -37.73 -30.53 -10.24
CA VAL A 117 -36.71 -31.59 -10.23
C VAL A 117 -37.39 -32.81 -9.58
N ALA A 118 -38.02 -33.62 -10.42
CA ALA A 118 -38.41 -34.99 -10.09
C ALA A 118 -37.70 -35.89 -11.11
N ALA A 119 -36.67 -36.59 -10.63
CA ALA A 119 -36.02 -37.71 -11.30
C ALA A 119 -35.87 -38.82 -10.26
#